data_AF-A0A7J5Z2J2-F1
#
_entry.id   AF-A0A7J5Z2J2-F1
#
_cell.length_a   1.000
_cell.length_b   1.000
_cell.length_c   1.000
_cell.angle_alpha   90.00
_cell.angle_beta   90.00
_cell.angle_gamma   90.00
#
_symmetry.space_group_name_H-M   'P 1'
#
loop_
_entity.id
_entity.type
_entity.pdbx_description
1 polymer ?
#
loop_
_entity_poly.entity_id
_entity_poly.type
_entity_poly.pdbx_seq_one_letter_code
_entity_poly.pdbx_strand_id
1 'polypeptide(L)'
;MQIGKAGIIDSTVLEKRQVVAVTGDGTNDGPALKKADFGFAKTIPVRKQILMKWSRNVYDSFCKYLQFRLTFFVVYSIMVFTGACINQDSPLTAVQSVWVCLMYVSISKPLATEPPTDALLLRKPYGPVKPLISPTMTKNIVGHVIYQLTVIFTLIYHDFIQHRQWQKRPPACPARPPSVHYTIVFNTCVLMLIFNAINARKIHGERNVFKGIFKNTNFCVSFLGTLLAQILIVQFGGSAYSCVALNWQQWLVCGCLGLGSLLWGQHVLMQATMCSFMCYITSSMKPRLHTAVLWLLTQRYPGGVYAEQTRTSRLCVCSVSAPPSPAPSIPVSPVMLS
;
A
#
# COMPACT_ATOMS: atom_id res chain seq x y z
N MET A 1 22.66 7.97 42.47
CA MET A 1 21.56 7.10 42.00
C MET A 1 21.84 6.70 40.56
N GLN A 2 22.62 5.64 40.36
CA GLN A 2 22.76 5.02 39.04
C GLN A 2 21.40 4.41 38.69
N ILE A 3 20.59 5.11 37.88
CA ILE A 3 19.56 4.41 37.12
C ILE A 3 20.37 3.52 36.17
N GLY A 4 20.57 2.27 36.58
CA GLY A 4 21.41 1.33 35.85
C GLY A 4 20.95 1.30 34.41
N LYS A 5 21.90 1.35 33.47
CA LYS A 5 21.68 1.39 32.02
C LYS A 5 20.82 0.20 31.50
N ALA A 6 20.56 -0.81 32.34
CA ALA A 6 19.56 -1.87 32.15
C ALA A 6 18.09 -1.39 32.33
N GLY A 7 17.83 -0.48 33.25
CA GLY A 7 16.50 0.06 33.55
C GLY A 7 15.90 0.97 32.47
N ILE A 8 16.65 1.30 31.40
CA ILE A 8 16.10 2.02 30.23
C ILE A 8 15.40 1.06 29.25
N ILE A 9 15.92 -0.17 29.12
CA ILE A 9 15.32 -1.20 28.25
C ILE A 9 14.22 -1.94 29.01
N ASP A 10 14.43 -2.13 30.32
CA ASP A 10 13.44 -2.63 31.27
C ASP A 10 12.55 -1.50 31.85
N SER A 11 12.58 -0.30 31.26
CA SER A 11 11.80 0.83 31.77
C SER A 11 10.32 0.56 31.55
N THR A 12 9.59 0.44 32.64
CA THR A 12 8.13 0.30 32.69
C THR A 12 7.40 1.64 32.72
N VAL A 13 8.09 2.75 32.42
CA VAL A 13 7.51 4.11 32.44
C VAL A 13 6.27 4.22 31.57
N LEU A 14 6.19 3.41 30.51
CA LEU A 14 4.98 3.20 29.71
C LEU A 14 4.73 1.68 29.57
N GLU A 15 3.47 1.24 29.61
CA GLU A 15 3.06 -0.18 29.54
C GLU A 15 3.58 -0.95 28.30
N LYS A 16 4.12 -0.25 27.28
CA LYS A 16 4.57 -0.85 26.01
C LYS A 16 6.08 -0.72 25.87
N ARG A 17 6.73 -1.82 25.47
CA ARG A 17 8.15 -1.84 25.10
C ARG A 17 8.45 -0.73 24.09
N GLN A 18 9.41 0.11 24.43
CA GLN A 18 9.89 1.19 23.56
C GLN A 18 11.13 0.73 22.78
N VAL A 19 11.33 1.33 21.62
CA VAL A 19 12.58 1.20 20.86
C VAL A 19 13.52 2.29 21.35
N VAL A 20 14.63 1.88 21.96
CA VAL A 20 15.55 2.80 22.66
C VAL A 20 16.76 3.09 21.77
N ALA A 21 17.02 4.37 21.55
CA ALA A 21 18.24 4.85 20.92
C ALA A 21 19.15 5.52 21.96
N VAL A 22 20.40 5.06 22.06
CA VAL A 22 21.42 5.59 22.98
C VAL A 22 22.51 6.29 22.19
N THR A 23 22.99 7.42 22.70
CA THR A 23 24.17 8.12 22.15
C THR A 23 25.28 8.09 23.18
N GLY A 24 26.51 7.81 22.76
CA GLY A 24 27.70 7.82 23.62
C GLY A 24 28.89 8.41 22.89
N ASP A 25 29.80 9.04 23.63
CA ASP A 25 31.01 9.68 23.12
C ASP A 25 32.31 9.11 23.72
N GLY A 26 32.20 8.36 24.82
CA GLY A 26 33.33 7.74 25.52
C GLY A 26 33.32 6.20 25.49
N THR A 27 34.47 5.61 25.84
CA THR A 27 34.64 4.15 26.01
C THR A 27 33.73 3.57 27.10
N ASN A 28 33.36 4.38 28.09
CA ASN A 28 32.44 4.04 29.18
C ASN A 28 30.98 3.82 28.71
N ASP A 29 30.64 4.19 27.48
CA ASP A 29 29.31 3.99 26.90
C ASP A 29 29.22 2.75 25.99
N GLY A 30 30.33 2.05 25.75
CA GLY A 30 30.38 0.83 24.94
C GLY A 30 29.32 -0.22 25.35
N PRO A 31 29.19 -0.58 26.64
CA PRO A 31 28.17 -1.52 27.09
C PRO A 31 26.73 -1.02 26.85
N ALA A 32 26.48 0.29 26.95
CA ALA A 32 25.15 0.87 26.75
C ALA A 32 24.76 0.90 25.26
N LEU A 33 25.72 1.26 24.41
CA LEU A 33 25.58 1.25 22.95
C LEU A 33 25.32 -0.16 22.43
N LYS A 34 25.94 -1.18 23.03
CA LYS A 34 25.73 -2.60 22.67
C LYS A 34 24.37 -3.13 23.13
N LYS A 35 23.81 -2.59 24.23
CA LYS A 35 22.55 -3.05 24.80
C LYS A 35 21.31 -2.37 24.18
N ALA A 36 21.45 -1.15 23.67
CA ALA A 36 20.37 -0.40 23.03
C ALA A 36 19.92 -1.03 21.70
N ASP A 37 18.66 -0.82 21.30
CA ASP A 37 18.19 -1.23 19.97
C ASP A 37 18.95 -0.48 18.86
N PHE A 38 19.32 0.79 19.12
CA PHE A 38 20.18 1.59 18.25
C PHE A 38 21.22 2.37 19.06
N GLY A 39 22.51 2.09 18.83
CA GLY A 39 23.64 2.83 19.41
C GLY A 39 24.27 3.82 18.43
N PHE A 40 24.44 5.08 18.85
CA PHE A 40 25.12 6.12 18.08
C PHE A 40 26.39 6.61 18.77
N ALA A 41 27.56 6.26 18.22
CA ALA A 41 28.83 6.85 18.63
C ALA A 41 28.92 8.28 18.06
N LYS A 42 29.08 9.27 18.96
CA LYS A 42 29.35 10.69 18.68
C LYS A 42 28.66 11.25 17.41
N THR A 43 27.38 11.61 17.52
CA THR A 43 26.62 12.22 16.42
C THR A 43 26.23 13.67 16.71
N ILE A 44 26.56 14.57 15.77
CA ILE A 44 26.04 15.95 15.70
C ILE A 44 24.50 15.87 15.65
N PRO A 45 23.73 16.70 16.39
CA PRO A 45 22.27 16.62 16.48
C PRO A 45 21.57 16.59 15.11
N VAL A 46 22.14 17.26 14.11
CA VAL A 46 21.66 17.27 12.72
C VAL A 46 21.62 15.87 12.10
N ARG A 47 22.62 15.01 12.39
CA ARG A 47 22.73 13.66 11.80
C ARG A 47 21.69 12.69 12.35
N LYS A 48 21.19 12.90 13.57
CA LYS A 48 20.14 12.08 14.19
C LYS A 48 18.79 12.25 13.47
N GLN A 49 18.41 13.49 13.17
CA GLN A 49 17.15 13.77 12.46
C GLN A 49 17.18 13.21 11.04
N ILE A 50 18.32 13.33 10.34
CA ILE A 50 18.53 12.75 9.02
C ILE A 50 18.32 11.23 9.07
N LEU A 51 18.96 10.53 10.01
CA LEU A 51 18.86 9.08 10.11
C LEU A 51 17.42 8.61 10.41
N MET A 52 16.72 9.29 11.32
CA MET A 52 15.32 8.99 11.64
C MET A 52 14.38 9.24 10.46
N LYS A 53 14.66 10.29 9.67
CA LYS A 53 13.91 10.58 8.44
C LYS A 53 14.12 9.49 7.39
N TRP A 54 15.36 9.03 7.20
CA TRP A 54 15.70 7.97 6.26
C TRP A 54 15.16 6.61 6.67
N SER A 55 15.25 6.22 7.94
CA SER A 55 14.73 4.93 8.41
C SER A 55 13.21 4.82 8.21
N ARG A 56 12.46 5.88 8.52
CA ARG A 56 11.01 5.97 8.27
C ARG A 56 10.70 5.90 6.77
N ASN A 57 11.51 6.57 5.95
CA ASN A 57 11.34 6.56 4.50
C ASN A 57 11.58 5.18 3.89
N VAL A 58 12.58 4.44 4.37
CA VAL A 58 12.85 3.07 3.92
C VAL A 58 11.67 2.17 4.22
N TYR A 59 11.09 2.25 5.42
CA TYR A 59 9.91 1.47 5.79
C TYR A 59 8.71 1.80 4.88
N ASP A 60 8.40 3.08 4.68
CA ASP A 60 7.26 3.49 3.84
C ASP A 60 7.47 3.11 2.37
N SER A 61 8.69 3.25 1.86
CA SER A 61 9.04 2.86 0.49
C SER A 61 8.96 1.35 0.29
N PHE A 62 9.35 0.57 1.30
CA PHE A 62 9.18 -0.88 1.29
C PHE A 62 7.70 -1.28 1.29
N CYS A 63 6.85 -0.62 2.07
CA CYS A 63 5.40 -0.90 2.08
C CYS A 63 4.74 -0.57 0.73
N LYS A 64 5.10 0.55 0.08
CA LYS A 64 4.63 0.92 -1.28
C LYS A 64 5.02 -0.14 -2.31
N TYR A 65 6.30 -0.54 -2.26
CA TYR A 65 6.83 -1.61 -3.09
C TYR A 65 6.04 -2.90 -2.89
N LEU A 66 5.89 -3.36 -1.64
CA LEU A 66 5.16 -4.57 -1.29
C LEU A 66 3.70 -4.53 -1.76
N GLN A 67 3.01 -3.39 -1.63
CA GLN A 67 1.64 -3.22 -2.12
C GLN A 67 1.52 -3.51 -3.62
N PHE A 68 2.41 -2.91 -4.40
CA PHE A 68 2.44 -3.10 -5.84
C PHE A 68 2.76 -4.56 -6.20
N ARG A 69 3.75 -5.16 -5.52
CA ARG A 69 4.15 -6.55 -5.74
C ARG A 69 3.04 -7.55 -5.46
N LEU A 70 2.40 -7.44 -4.29
CA LEU A 70 1.35 -8.38 -3.90
C LEU A 70 0.15 -8.30 -4.84
N THR A 71 -0.24 -7.09 -5.25
CA THR A 71 -1.34 -6.91 -6.21
C THR A 71 -1.05 -7.65 -7.53
N PHE A 72 0.15 -7.47 -8.08
CA PHE A 72 0.54 -8.12 -9.34
C PHE A 72 0.55 -9.65 -9.23
N PHE A 73 1.19 -10.19 -8.20
CA PHE A 73 1.27 -11.65 -8.02
C PHE A 73 -0.10 -12.29 -7.85
N VAL A 74 -0.98 -11.69 -7.04
CA VAL A 74 -2.33 -12.24 -6.82
C VAL A 74 -3.14 -12.24 -8.12
N VAL A 75 -3.15 -11.13 -8.87
CA VAL A 75 -3.87 -11.05 -10.16
C VAL A 75 -3.30 -12.04 -11.17
N TYR A 76 -1.98 -12.10 -11.31
CA TYR A 76 -1.32 -13.00 -12.27
C TYR A 76 -1.61 -14.47 -11.94
N SER A 77 -1.49 -14.88 -10.68
CA SER A 77 -1.76 -16.25 -10.25
C SER A 77 -3.22 -16.66 -10.51
N ILE A 78 -4.19 -15.79 -10.17
CA ILE A 78 -5.61 -16.10 -10.40
C ILE A 78 -5.91 -16.15 -11.90
N MET A 79 -5.39 -15.21 -12.68
CA MET A 79 -5.58 -15.19 -14.14
C MET A 79 -5.04 -16.46 -14.82
N VAL A 80 -3.82 -16.87 -14.49
CA VAL A 80 -3.19 -18.07 -15.07
C VAL A 80 -3.94 -19.33 -14.62
N PHE A 81 -4.29 -19.41 -13.34
CA PHE A 81 -5.04 -20.55 -12.78
C PHE A 81 -6.40 -20.70 -13.47
N THR A 82 -7.20 -19.64 -13.53
CA THR A 82 -8.53 -19.66 -14.17
C THR A 82 -8.42 -19.92 -15.67
N GLY A 83 -7.40 -19.38 -16.34
CA GLY A 83 -7.11 -19.67 -17.74
C GLY A 83 -6.83 -21.15 -17.99
N ALA A 84 -5.98 -21.76 -17.17
CA ALA A 84 -5.67 -23.19 -17.25
C ALA A 84 -6.90 -24.08 -16.98
N CYS A 85 -7.73 -23.72 -16.00
CA CYS A 85 -8.93 -24.50 -15.67
C CYS A 85 -10.01 -24.45 -16.76
N ILE A 86 -10.24 -23.27 -17.37
CA ILE A 86 -11.36 -23.08 -18.31
C ILE A 86 -10.95 -23.31 -19.76
N ASN A 87 -9.80 -22.76 -20.16
CA ASN A 87 -9.36 -22.77 -21.56
C ASN A 87 -8.28 -23.83 -21.85
N GLN A 88 -7.83 -24.58 -20.84
CA GLN A 88 -6.69 -25.53 -20.91
C GLN A 88 -5.36 -24.91 -21.39
N ASP A 89 -5.34 -23.58 -21.59
CA ASP A 89 -4.23 -22.76 -22.05
C ASP A 89 -4.20 -21.46 -21.24
N SER A 90 -3.00 -20.97 -20.92
CA SER A 90 -2.82 -19.65 -20.30
C SER A 90 -3.21 -18.53 -21.28
N PRO A 91 -3.88 -17.46 -20.81
CA PRO A 91 -4.23 -16.31 -21.66
C PRO A 91 -3.01 -15.52 -22.14
N LEU A 92 -1.89 -15.60 -21.43
CA LEU A 92 -0.61 -15.02 -21.83
C LEU A 92 0.36 -16.13 -22.25
N THR A 93 1.11 -15.88 -23.32
CA THR A 93 2.19 -16.77 -23.77
C THR A 93 3.38 -16.69 -22.80
N ALA A 94 4.25 -17.71 -22.83
CA ALA A 94 5.44 -17.74 -21.96
C ALA A 94 6.32 -16.49 -22.14
N VAL A 95 6.52 -16.05 -23.39
CA VAL A 95 7.31 -14.85 -23.70
C VAL A 95 6.64 -13.58 -23.17
N GLN A 96 5.31 -13.45 -23.32
CA GLN A 96 4.56 -12.32 -22.78
C GLN A 96 4.63 -12.27 -21.25
N SER A 97 4.56 -13.41 -20.56
CA SER A 97 4.69 -13.48 -19.10
C SER A 97 6.07 -13.02 -18.61
N VAL A 98 7.15 -13.42 -19.30
CA VAL A 98 8.51 -12.94 -18.99
C VAL A 98 8.60 -11.42 -19.19
N TRP A 99 8.01 -10.90 -20.27
CA TRP A 99 7.96 -9.45 -20.51
C TRP A 99 7.20 -8.70 -19.41
N VAL A 100 6.03 -9.18 -19.01
CA VAL A 100 5.25 -8.55 -17.93
C VAL A 100 6.05 -8.57 -16.61
N CYS A 101 6.76 -9.66 -16.32
CA CYS A 101 7.66 -9.75 -15.16
C CYS A 101 8.76 -8.69 -15.22
N LEU A 102 9.39 -8.49 -16.39
CA LEU A 102 10.42 -7.47 -16.58
C LEU A 102 9.87 -6.06 -16.37
N MET A 103 8.72 -5.73 -16.98
CA MET A 103 8.04 -4.43 -16.79
C MET A 103 7.69 -4.16 -15.34
N TYR A 104 7.14 -5.18 -14.66
CA TYR A 104 6.84 -5.13 -13.25
C TYR A 104 8.07 -4.82 -12.38
N VAL A 105 9.21 -5.47 -12.64
CA VAL A 105 10.45 -5.21 -11.91
C VAL A 105 10.95 -3.79 -12.17
N SER A 106 10.93 -3.34 -13.44
CA SER A 106 11.39 -2.01 -13.83
C SER A 106 10.58 -0.90 -13.17
N ILE A 107 9.26 -1.01 -13.12
CA ILE A 107 8.40 0.04 -12.55
C ILE A 107 8.35 -0.01 -11.02
N SER A 108 8.52 -1.18 -10.39
CA SER A 108 8.47 -1.33 -8.93
C SER A 108 9.73 -0.85 -8.21
N LYS A 109 10.90 -0.97 -8.83
CA LYS A 109 12.19 -0.52 -8.28
C LYS A 109 12.20 0.96 -7.83
N PRO A 110 11.77 1.94 -8.64
CA PRO A 110 11.78 3.34 -8.23
C PRO A 110 10.80 3.68 -7.09
N LEU A 111 9.80 2.84 -6.80
CA LEU A 111 8.93 3.01 -5.61
C LEU A 111 9.69 2.72 -4.31
N ALA A 112 10.69 1.83 -4.35
CA ALA A 112 11.53 1.52 -3.20
C ALA A 112 12.59 2.61 -2.92
N THR A 113 12.88 3.46 -3.90
CA THR A 113 13.94 4.49 -3.83
C THR A 113 13.38 5.91 -3.80
N GLU A 114 12.17 6.13 -3.27
CA GLU A 114 11.62 7.48 -3.16
C GLU A 114 12.44 8.34 -2.18
N PRO A 115 12.70 9.62 -2.49
CA PRO A 115 13.42 10.50 -1.58
C PRO A 115 12.57 10.83 -0.34
N PRO A 116 13.21 11.01 0.83
CA PRO A 116 12.50 11.23 2.07
C PRO A 116 11.81 12.61 2.12
N THR A 117 10.61 12.66 2.70
CA THR A 117 9.79 13.88 2.82
C THR A 117 9.73 14.36 4.28
N ASP A 118 9.70 15.66 4.53
CA ASP A 118 9.68 16.23 5.90
C ASP A 118 8.40 15.89 6.68
N ALA A 119 7.30 15.63 5.98
CA ALA A 119 6.06 15.13 6.57
C ALA A 119 6.25 13.83 7.38
N LEU A 120 7.29 13.04 7.08
CA LEU A 120 7.61 11.81 7.83
C LEU A 120 8.00 12.08 9.28
N LEU A 121 8.50 13.27 9.59
CA LEU A 121 8.90 13.66 10.95
C LEU A 121 7.70 14.06 11.81
N LEU A 122 6.65 14.62 11.20
CA LEU A 122 5.43 15.07 11.87
C LEU A 122 4.54 13.92 12.36
N ARG A 123 4.78 12.70 11.89
CA ARG A 123 3.99 11.52 12.24
C ARG A 123 4.54 10.78 13.45
N LYS A 124 3.63 10.23 14.27
CA LYS A 124 3.98 9.31 15.37
C LYS A 124 4.78 8.10 14.85
N PRO A 125 5.78 7.62 15.60
CA PRO A 125 6.58 6.48 15.19
C PRO A 125 5.75 5.20 15.06
N TYR A 126 6.23 4.27 14.23
CA TYR A 126 5.67 2.93 14.14
C TYR A 126 5.93 2.18 15.44
N GLY A 127 4.90 1.48 15.95
CA GLY A 127 5.03 0.64 17.13
C GLY A 127 5.66 -0.72 16.77
N PRO A 128 6.34 -1.38 17.71
CA PRO A 128 7.06 -2.64 17.44
C PRO A 128 6.15 -3.80 17.02
N VAL A 129 4.86 -3.75 17.38
CA VAL A 129 3.89 -4.85 17.14
C VAL A 129 2.87 -4.49 16.04
N LYS A 130 3.15 -3.48 15.20
CA LYS A 130 2.25 -3.16 14.09
C LYS A 130 2.50 -4.11 12.91
N PRO A 131 1.45 -4.71 12.32
CA PRO A 131 1.61 -5.54 11.13
C PRO A 131 2.18 -4.70 9.98
N LEU A 132 3.09 -5.30 9.21
CA LEU A 132 3.74 -4.64 8.07
C LEU A 132 2.72 -4.23 7.00
N ILE A 133 1.74 -5.10 6.75
CA ILE A 133 0.61 -4.83 5.87
C ILE A 133 -0.52 -4.26 6.72
N SER A 134 -0.78 -2.96 6.55
CA SER A 134 -1.88 -2.30 7.24
C SER A 134 -3.24 -2.73 6.66
N PRO A 135 -4.33 -2.73 7.45
CA PRO A 135 -5.67 -3.03 6.93
C PRO A 135 -6.09 -2.14 5.75
N THR A 136 -5.66 -0.87 5.75
CA THR A 136 -5.89 0.07 4.64
C THR A 136 -5.17 -0.38 3.38
N MET A 137 -3.91 -0.82 3.51
CA MET A 137 -3.14 -1.38 2.40
C MET A 137 -3.79 -2.66 1.86
N THR A 138 -4.27 -3.55 2.73
CA THR A 138 -4.99 -4.77 2.29
C THR A 138 -6.26 -4.41 1.50
N LYS A 139 -7.06 -3.44 1.95
CA LYS A 139 -8.24 -2.97 1.21
C LYS A 139 -7.89 -2.43 -0.17
N ASN A 140 -6.81 -1.66 -0.28
CA ASN A 140 -6.32 -1.15 -1.56
C ASN A 140 -5.86 -2.29 -2.48
N ILE A 141 -5.12 -3.27 -1.96
CA ILE A 141 -4.68 -4.46 -2.72
C ILE A 141 -5.90 -5.22 -3.24
N VAL A 142 -6.83 -5.60 -2.36
CA VAL A 142 -8.02 -6.37 -2.73
C VAL A 142 -8.89 -5.60 -3.73
N GLY A 143 -9.07 -4.29 -3.53
CA GLY A 143 -9.82 -3.44 -4.45
C GLY A 143 -9.23 -3.42 -5.86
N HIS A 144 -7.90 -3.31 -5.98
CA HIS A 144 -7.22 -3.36 -7.28
C HIS A 144 -7.24 -4.76 -7.90
N VAL A 145 -7.07 -5.82 -7.09
CA VAL A 145 -7.17 -7.21 -7.55
C VAL A 145 -8.54 -7.47 -8.17
N ILE A 146 -9.62 -7.07 -7.50
CA ILE A 146 -10.99 -7.24 -8.00
C ILE A 146 -11.15 -6.53 -9.34
N TYR A 147 -10.78 -5.25 -9.43
CA TYR A 147 -10.90 -4.50 -10.67
C TYR A 147 -10.13 -5.13 -11.84
N GLN A 148 -8.85 -5.47 -11.62
CA GLN A 148 -8.01 -6.03 -12.67
C GLN A 148 -8.52 -7.40 -13.12
N LEU A 149 -8.96 -8.26 -12.19
CA LEU A 149 -9.55 -9.55 -12.53
C LEU A 149 -10.88 -9.39 -13.27
N THR A 150 -11.76 -8.49 -12.84
CA THR A 150 -13.02 -8.22 -13.54
C THR A 150 -12.74 -7.79 -14.97
N VAL A 151 -11.85 -6.81 -15.19
CA VAL A 151 -11.52 -6.33 -16.54
C VAL A 151 -10.89 -7.45 -17.39
N ILE A 152 -9.91 -8.18 -16.85
CA ILE A 152 -9.22 -9.26 -17.57
C ILE A 152 -10.20 -10.39 -17.93
N PHE A 153 -11.03 -10.83 -16.98
CA PHE A 153 -12.01 -11.89 -17.23
C PHE A 153 -13.10 -11.43 -18.19
N THR A 154 -13.58 -10.19 -18.08
CA THR A 154 -14.51 -9.66 -19.09
C THR A 154 -13.85 -9.68 -20.46
N LEU A 155 -12.61 -9.24 -20.62
CA LEU A 155 -11.94 -9.29 -21.93
C LEU A 155 -11.75 -10.72 -22.43
N ILE A 156 -11.31 -11.65 -21.58
CA ILE A 156 -11.07 -13.06 -21.96
C ILE A 156 -12.38 -13.76 -22.36
N TYR A 157 -13.46 -13.58 -21.59
CA TYR A 157 -14.71 -14.34 -21.76
C TYR A 157 -15.77 -13.64 -22.62
N HIS A 158 -15.70 -12.33 -22.82
CA HIS A 158 -16.63 -11.62 -23.71
C HIS A 158 -16.53 -12.13 -25.15
N ASP A 159 -15.32 -12.40 -25.63
CA ASP A 159 -15.10 -12.92 -26.99
C ASP A 159 -15.39 -14.43 -27.11
N PHE A 160 -15.22 -15.18 -26.01
CA PHE A 160 -15.63 -16.60 -25.93
C PHE A 160 -17.14 -16.77 -26.18
N ILE A 161 -17.96 -15.80 -25.78
CA ILE A 161 -19.41 -15.79 -25.99
C ILE A 161 -19.77 -15.37 -27.42
N GLN A 162 -19.02 -14.45 -28.02
CA GLN A 162 -19.35 -13.83 -29.32
C GLN A 162 -18.83 -14.62 -30.53
N HIS A 163 -17.68 -15.30 -30.41
CA HIS A 163 -17.08 -16.09 -31.48
C HIS A 163 -16.83 -17.55 -31.04
N ARG A 164 -17.91 -18.34 -31.00
CA ARG A 164 -17.92 -19.81 -30.77
C ARG A 164 -17.08 -20.64 -31.77
N GLN A 165 -16.38 -20.01 -32.73
CA GLN A 165 -15.75 -20.68 -33.86
C GLN A 165 -14.28 -21.12 -33.63
N TRP A 166 -13.66 -20.76 -32.51
CA TRP A 166 -12.21 -21.01 -32.29
C TRP A 166 -11.88 -22.32 -31.56
N GLN A 167 -12.83 -23.26 -31.48
CA GLN A 167 -12.70 -24.49 -30.69
C GLN A 167 -12.35 -25.74 -31.52
N LYS A 168 -11.71 -25.60 -32.69
CA LYS A 168 -11.11 -26.73 -33.41
C LYS A 168 -9.61 -26.52 -33.59
N ARG A 169 -8.85 -26.80 -32.54
CA ARG A 169 -7.39 -26.94 -32.65
C ARG A 169 -7.03 -28.42 -32.80
N PRO A 170 -6.23 -28.79 -33.82
CA PRO A 170 -5.51 -30.05 -33.78
C PRO A 170 -4.42 -29.97 -32.69
N PRO A 171 -4.17 -31.04 -31.93
CA PRO A 171 -3.28 -31.06 -30.76
C PRO A 171 -1.78 -30.90 -31.07
N ALA A 172 -1.39 -30.55 -32.30
CA ALA A 172 -0.01 -30.65 -32.78
C ALA A 172 0.75 -29.32 -32.93
N CYS A 173 0.15 -28.16 -32.59
CA CYS A 173 0.81 -26.85 -32.74
C CYS A 173 1.17 -26.25 -31.37
N PRO A 174 2.47 -26.17 -30.99
CA PRO A 174 2.89 -25.67 -29.68
C PRO A 174 2.76 -24.14 -29.50
N ALA A 175 2.48 -23.38 -30.57
CA ALA A 175 2.35 -21.92 -30.51
C ALA A 175 0.98 -21.46 -31.05
N ARG A 176 0.26 -20.67 -30.25
CA ARG A 176 -0.98 -20.00 -30.67
C ARG A 176 -0.64 -18.97 -31.77
N PRO A 177 -1.34 -18.96 -32.92
CA PRO A 177 -1.15 -17.91 -33.91
C PRO A 177 -1.48 -16.55 -33.29
N PRO A 178 -0.75 -15.49 -33.67
CA PRO A 178 -0.96 -14.15 -33.13
C PRO A 178 -2.40 -13.70 -33.45
N SER A 179 -3.10 -13.22 -32.43
CA SER A 179 -4.49 -12.79 -32.56
C SER A 179 -4.69 -11.43 -31.89
N VAL A 180 -5.59 -10.65 -32.46
CA VAL A 180 -5.89 -9.29 -31.99
C VAL A 180 -6.45 -9.32 -30.57
N HIS A 181 -7.33 -10.28 -30.27
CA HIS A 181 -7.97 -10.42 -28.95
C HIS A 181 -6.96 -10.63 -27.82
N TYR A 182 -6.09 -11.64 -27.93
CA TYR A 182 -5.06 -11.89 -26.91
C TYR A 182 -4.05 -10.74 -26.83
N THR A 183 -3.82 -10.01 -27.92
CA THR A 183 -2.98 -8.80 -27.88
C THR A 183 -3.66 -7.66 -27.09
N ILE A 184 -4.97 -7.49 -27.19
CA ILE A 184 -5.75 -6.52 -26.38
C ILE A 184 -5.70 -6.91 -24.91
N VAL A 185 -5.86 -8.20 -24.57
CA VAL A 185 -5.75 -8.70 -23.19
C VAL A 185 -4.36 -8.41 -22.62
N PHE A 186 -3.31 -8.76 -23.38
CA PHE A 186 -1.92 -8.49 -23.01
C PHE A 186 -1.66 -7.00 -22.80
N ASN A 187 -2.06 -6.15 -23.77
CA ASN A 187 -1.83 -4.71 -23.70
C ASN A 187 -2.59 -4.07 -22.52
N THR A 188 -3.85 -4.45 -22.31
CA THR A 188 -4.65 -3.93 -21.20
C THR A 188 -4.06 -4.36 -19.85
N CYS A 189 -3.59 -5.60 -19.72
CA CYS A 189 -2.92 -6.08 -18.50
C CYS A 189 -1.67 -5.24 -18.17
N VAL A 190 -0.82 -4.96 -19.16
CA VAL A 190 0.39 -4.15 -18.96
C VAL A 190 0.05 -2.69 -18.65
N LEU A 191 -0.93 -2.09 -19.35
CA LEU A 191 -1.33 -0.71 -19.07
C LEU A 191 -1.93 -0.57 -17.67
N MET A 192 -2.79 -1.50 -17.24
CA MET A 192 -3.30 -1.52 -15.86
C MET A 192 -2.18 -1.68 -14.83
N LEU A 193 -1.14 -2.47 -15.11
CA LEU A 193 0.05 -2.58 -14.25
C LEU A 193 0.77 -1.22 -14.13
N ILE A 194 0.97 -0.53 -15.25
CA ILE A 194 1.64 0.78 -15.31
C ILE A 194 0.85 1.83 -14.54
N PHE A 195 -0.46 1.91 -14.73
CA PHE A 195 -1.30 2.89 -14.02
C PHE A 195 -1.48 2.55 -12.54
N ASN A 196 -1.55 1.26 -12.17
CA ASN A 196 -1.60 0.85 -10.77
C ASN A 196 -0.32 1.23 -10.00
N ALA A 197 0.83 1.31 -10.67
CA ALA A 197 2.07 1.77 -10.04
C ALA A 197 1.95 3.21 -9.51
N ILE A 198 1.16 4.07 -10.18
CA ILE A 198 0.88 5.44 -9.73
C ILE A 198 0.11 5.39 -8.41
N ASN A 199 -0.96 4.60 -8.31
CA ASN A 199 -1.75 4.44 -7.08
C ASN A 199 -0.94 3.85 -5.92
N ALA A 200 -0.04 2.90 -6.21
CA ALA A 200 0.78 2.26 -5.19
C ALA A 200 1.80 3.21 -4.51
N ARG A 201 2.06 4.40 -5.07
CA ARG A 201 2.91 5.43 -4.43
C ARG A 201 2.33 6.00 -3.15
N LYS A 202 1.00 5.98 -2.99
CA LYS A 202 0.29 6.56 -1.85
C LYS A 202 -0.39 5.47 -1.01
N ILE A 203 0.17 5.20 0.16
CA ILE A 203 -0.27 4.11 1.05
C ILE A 203 -1.09 4.59 2.26
N HIS A 204 -0.96 5.86 2.65
CA HIS A 204 -1.54 6.40 3.89
C HIS A 204 -2.87 7.13 3.70
N GLY A 205 -3.63 6.82 2.66
CA GLY A 205 -4.94 7.45 2.46
C GLY A 205 -4.90 8.80 1.75
N GLU A 206 -3.78 9.18 1.14
CA GLU A 206 -3.64 10.45 0.42
C GLU A 206 -4.40 10.40 -0.91
N ARG A 207 -5.36 11.32 -1.09
CA ARG A 207 -6.18 11.41 -2.31
C ARG A 207 -5.41 11.94 -3.52
N ASN A 208 -4.40 12.77 -3.31
CA ASN A 208 -3.62 13.38 -4.39
C ASN A 208 -2.47 12.47 -4.82
N VAL A 209 -2.76 11.51 -5.71
CA VAL A 209 -1.77 10.53 -6.20
C VAL A 209 -0.71 11.17 -7.10
N PHE A 210 -1.05 12.23 -7.81
CA PHE A 210 -0.11 12.97 -8.68
C PHE A 210 0.83 13.91 -7.91
N LYS A 211 0.59 14.16 -6.61
CA LYS A 211 1.39 15.12 -5.85
C LYS A 211 2.83 14.61 -5.69
N GLY A 212 3.77 15.34 -6.28
CA GLY A 212 5.20 15.01 -6.24
C GLY A 212 5.60 13.89 -7.20
N ILE A 213 4.83 13.65 -8.26
CA ILE A 213 5.15 12.59 -9.23
C ILE A 213 6.49 12.86 -9.93
N PHE A 214 6.68 14.12 -10.38
CA PHE A 214 7.86 14.62 -11.11
C PHE A 214 9.09 14.86 -10.23
N LYS A 215 8.95 14.86 -8.90
CA LYS A 215 10.09 15.03 -7.99
C LYS A 215 11.02 13.81 -8.01
N ASN A 216 10.48 12.63 -8.35
CA ASN A 216 11.27 11.41 -8.48
C ASN A 216 11.53 11.11 -9.96
N THR A 217 12.68 11.56 -10.46
CA THR A 217 13.10 11.36 -11.86
C THR A 217 13.16 9.88 -12.21
N ASN A 218 13.66 9.02 -11.31
CA ASN A 218 13.76 7.58 -11.54
C ASN A 218 12.39 6.95 -11.81
N PHE A 219 11.36 7.37 -11.07
CA PHE A 219 9.99 6.92 -11.32
C PHE A 219 9.47 7.38 -12.68
N CYS A 220 9.71 8.64 -13.05
CA CYS A 220 9.25 9.18 -14.33
C CYS A 220 9.94 8.51 -15.53
N VAL A 221 11.25 8.29 -15.44
CA VAL A 221 12.03 7.58 -16.46
C VAL A 221 11.55 6.14 -16.60
N SER A 222 11.36 5.40 -15.50
CA SER A 222 10.82 4.04 -15.57
C SER A 222 9.40 4.01 -16.12
N PHE A 223 8.52 4.93 -15.71
CA PHE A 223 7.14 4.99 -16.20
C PHE A 223 7.06 5.28 -17.70
N LEU A 224 7.79 6.29 -18.19
CA LEU A 224 7.83 6.62 -19.61
C LEU A 224 8.54 5.53 -20.42
N GLY A 225 9.63 4.97 -19.88
CA GLY A 225 10.38 3.89 -20.50
C GLY A 225 9.53 2.62 -20.70
N THR A 226 8.77 2.21 -19.69
CA THR A 226 7.88 1.04 -19.82
C THR A 226 6.69 1.30 -20.74
N LEU A 227 6.12 2.51 -20.73
CA LEU A 227 5.07 2.91 -21.67
C LEU A 227 5.55 2.86 -23.13
N LEU A 228 6.71 3.45 -23.42
CA LEU A 228 7.31 3.45 -24.75
C LEU A 228 7.70 2.04 -25.19
N ALA A 229 8.31 1.25 -24.30
CA ALA A 229 8.65 -0.13 -24.59
C ALA A 229 7.41 -0.98 -24.94
N GLN A 230 6.30 -0.76 -24.22
CA GLN A 230 5.04 -1.44 -24.51
C GLN A 230 4.47 -1.05 -25.88
N ILE A 231 4.53 0.23 -26.26
CA ILE A 231 4.10 0.70 -27.59
C ILE A 231 4.95 0.04 -28.68
N LEU A 232 6.28 -0.02 -28.50
CA LEU A 232 7.19 -0.63 -29.47
C LEU A 232 6.93 -2.13 -29.65
N ILE A 233 6.70 -2.88 -28.55
CA ILE A 233 6.46 -4.32 -28.64
C ILE A 233 5.11 -4.64 -29.27
N VAL A 234 4.06 -3.88 -28.96
CA VAL A 234 2.74 -4.13 -29.52
C VAL A 234 2.71 -3.81 -31.03
N GLN A 235 3.42 -2.76 -31.48
CA GLN A 235 3.42 -2.38 -32.89
C GLN A 235 4.46 -3.15 -33.74
N PHE A 236 5.62 -3.48 -33.18
CA PHE A 236 6.74 -4.07 -33.93
C PHE A 236 7.14 -5.49 -33.47
N GLY A 237 6.65 -5.96 -32.32
CA GLY A 237 7.06 -7.23 -31.70
C GLY A 237 6.39 -8.49 -32.26
N GLY A 238 5.81 -8.42 -33.46
CA GLY A 238 4.81 -9.37 -33.98
C GLY A 238 5.12 -10.87 -33.76
N SER A 239 6.10 -11.41 -34.48
CA SER A 239 6.42 -12.85 -34.40
C SER A 239 7.09 -13.26 -33.08
N ALA A 240 7.81 -12.36 -32.42
CA ALA A 240 8.57 -12.67 -31.20
C ALA A 240 7.68 -12.75 -29.95
N TYR A 241 6.70 -11.86 -29.85
CA TYR A 241 5.77 -11.77 -28.70
C TYR A 241 4.37 -12.32 -29.01
N SER A 242 4.16 -12.85 -30.23
CA SER A 242 2.86 -13.31 -30.74
C SER A 242 1.79 -12.21 -30.67
N CYS A 243 2.18 -10.97 -30.98
CA CYS A 243 1.32 -9.79 -30.96
C CYS A 243 0.89 -9.40 -32.38
N VAL A 244 -0.29 -8.79 -32.51
CA VAL A 244 -0.73 -8.14 -33.75
C VAL A 244 -0.74 -6.63 -33.52
N ALA A 245 -0.31 -5.83 -34.50
CA ALA A 245 -0.36 -4.37 -34.40
C ALA A 245 -1.81 -3.91 -34.14
N LEU A 246 -1.98 -3.07 -33.12
CA LEU A 246 -3.30 -2.57 -32.70
C LEU A 246 -3.65 -1.28 -33.42
N ASN A 247 -4.92 -1.18 -33.82
CA ASN A 247 -5.48 0.08 -34.31
C ASN A 247 -5.56 1.12 -33.18
N TRP A 248 -5.56 2.41 -33.54
CA TRP A 248 -5.62 3.51 -32.57
C TRP A 248 -6.88 3.43 -31.67
N GLN A 249 -8.00 2.92 -32.19
CA GLN A 249 -9.23 2.73 -31.40
C GLN A 249 -9.05 1.65 -30.32
N GLN A 250 -8.39 0.54 -30.65
CA GLN A 250 -8.11 -0.55 -29.70
C GLN A 250 -7.12 -0.07 -28.63
N TRP A 251 -6.12 0.70 -29.04
CA TRP A 251 -5.21 1.39 -28.12
C TRP A 251 -5.94 2.31 -27.14
N LEU A 252 -6.91 3.09 -27.64
CA LEU A 252 -7.71 3.98 -26.81
C LEU A 252 -8.54 3.19 -25.80
N VAL A 253 -9.20 2.10 -26.22
CA VAL A 253 -9.94 1.21 -25.30
C VAL A 253 -9.02 0.62 -24.22
N CYS A 254 -7.86 0.09 -24.61
CA CYS A 254 -6.87 -0.44 -23.64
C CYS A 254 -6.39 0.64 -22.68
N GLY A 255 -6.13 1.85 -23.20
CA GLY A 255 -5.74 3.02 -22.43
C GLY A 255 -6.83 3.49 -21.45
N CYS A 256 -8.09 3.51 -21.87
CA CYS A 256 -9.23 3.84 -21.03
C CYS A 256 -9.43 2.84 -19.90
N LEU A 257 -9.31 1.54 -20.17
CA LEU A 257 -9.35 0.50 -19.12
C LEU A 257 -8.16 0.62 -18.17
N GLY A 258 -6.97 0.92 -18.69
CA GLY A 258 -5.79 1.26 -17.90
C GLY A 258 -6.03 2.46 -16.98
N LEU A 259 -6.50 3.58 -17.51
CA LEU A 259 -6.82 4.79 -16.75
C LEU A 259 -7.97 4.56 -15.75
N GLY A 260 -8.91 3.67 -16.07
CA GLY A 260 -9.97 3.25 -15.18
C GLY A 260 -9.44 2.66 -13.87
N SER A 261 -8.29 1.98 -13.89
CA SER A 261 -7.62 1.51 -12.66
C SER A 261 -7.19 2.65 -11.73
N LEU A 262 -6.84 3.82 -12.30
CA LEU A 262 -6.47 5.02 -11.53
C LEU A 262 -7.69 5.62 -10.83
N LEU A 263 -8.80 5.73 -11.56
CA LEU A 263 -10.08 6.19 -11.03
C LEU A 263 -10.63 5.22 -9.96
N TRP A 264 -10.54 3.93 -10.22
CA TRP A 264 -10.95 2.90 -9.26
C TRP A 264 -10.15 2.98 -7.96
N GLY A 265 -8.84 3.23 -8.03
CA GLY A 265 -8.01 3.45 -6.85
C GLY A 265 -8.51 4.60 -5.97
N GLN A 266 -8.97 5.71 -6.58
CA GLN A 266 -9.59 6.82 -5.84
C GLN A 266 -10.92 6.42 -5.20
N HIS A 267 -11.71 5.62 -5.90
CA HIS A 267 -12.99 5.13 -5.39
C HIS A 267 -12.81 4.20 -4.18
N VAL A 268 -11.88 3.25 -4.25
CA VAL A 268 -11.52 2.35 -3.14
C VAL A 268 -11.05 3.15 -1.93
N LEU A 269 -10.26 4.20 -2.16
CA LEU A 269 -9.81 5.09 -1.10
C LEU A 269 -10.98 5.82 -0.41
N MET A 270 -11.93 6.34 -1.20
CA MET A 270 -13.12 6.99 -0.68
C MET A 270 -13.96 6.02 0.17
N GLN A 271 -14.20 4.80 -0.32
CA GLN A 271 -14.91 3.78 0.44
C GLN A 271 -14.18 3.38 1.74
N ALA A 272 -12.85 3.28 1.72
CA ALA A 272 -12.06 2.97 2.90
C ALA A 272 -12.17 4.05 3.99
N THR A 273 -12.23 5.33 3.59
CA THR A 273 -12.47 6.45 4.52
C THR A 273 -13.89 6.45 5.08
N MET A 274 -14.90 6.18 4.25
CA MET A 274 -16.30 6.09 4.68
C MET A 274 -16.55 4.91 5.64
N CYS A 275 -15.97 3.75 5.36
CA CYS A 275 -16.09 2.56 6.23
C CYS A 275 -15.42 2.81 7.59
N SER A 276 -14.27 3.48 7.61
CA SER A 276 -13.61 3.88 8.86
C SER A 276 -14.47 4.90 9.65
N PHE A 277 -15.09 5.85 8.96
CA PHE A 277 -16.01 6.83 9.56
C PHE A 277 -17.28 6.17 10.12
N MET A 278 -17.93 5.28 9.37
CA MET A 278 -19.09 4.52 9.86
C MET A 278 -18.73 3.64 11.06
N CYS A 279 -17.58 2.97 11.04
CA CYS A 279 -17.12 2.17 12.18
C CYS A 279 -16.84 3.04 13.41
N TYR A 280 -16.25 4.24 13.20
CA TYR A 280 -16.06 5.22 14.25
C TYR A 280 -17.39 5.67 14.86
N ILE A 281 -18.38 6.06 14.04
CA ILE A 281 -19.72 6.45 14.51
C ILE A 281 -20.37 5.32 15.29
N THR A 282 -20.38 4.08 14.76
CA THR A 282 -20.94 2.91 15.45
C THR A 282 -20.23 2.63 16.78
N SER A 283 -18.90 2.76 16.82
CA SER A 283 -18.11 2.59 18.06
C SER A 283 -18.33 3.70 19.08
N SER A 284 -18.63 4.92 18.64
CA SER A 284 -18.93 6.07 19.50
C SER A 284 -20.37 6.01 20.05
N MET A 285 -21.29 5.47 19.26
CA MET A 285 -22.71 5.30 19.64
C MET A 285 -22.91 4.16 20.65
N LYS A 286 -22.19 3.04 20.51
CA LYS A 286 -22.30 1.86 21.40
C LYS A 286 -22.19 2.16 22.91
N PRO A 287 -21.15 2.87 23.41
CA PRO A 287 -21.03 3.15 24.84
C PRO A 287 -22.09 4.14 25.33
N ARG A 288 -22.51 5.10 24.50
CA ARG A 288 -23.57 6.07 24.82
C ARG A 288 -24.95 5.42 24.93
N LEU A 289 -25.27 4.49 24.04
CA LEU A 289 -26.50 3.71 24.09
C LEU A 289 -26.52 2.78 25.32
N HIS A 290 -25.40 2.12 25.62
CA HIS A 290 -25.28 1.24 26.78
C HIS A 290 -25.43 2.01 28.11
N THR A 291 -24.82 3.20 28.22
CA THR A 291 -25.01 4.07 29.39
C THR A 291 -26.42 4.64 29.49
N ALA A 292 -27.06 5.01 28.37
CA ALA A 292 -28.44 5.47 28.37
C ALA A 292 -29.43 4.37 28.80
N VAL A 293 -29.24 3.13 28.34
CA VAL A 293 -30.05 1.98 28.74
C VAL A 293 -29.85 1.64 30.22
N LEU A 294 -28.60 1.62 30.71
CA LEU A 294 -28.31 1.42 32.14
C LEU A 294 -28.93 2.52 33.02
N TRP A 295 -28.91 3.77 32.56
CA TRP A 295 -29.54 4.90 33.26
C TRP A 295 -31.07 4.79 33.30
N LEU A 296 -31.71 4.37 32.19
CA LEU A 296 -33.15 4.11 32.15
C LEU A 296 -33.56 2.92 33.03
N LEU A 297 -32.76 1.86 33.07
CA LEU A 297 -33.01 0.70 33.92
C LEU A 297 -32.85 1.02 35.41
N THR A 298 -31.92 1.91 35.78
CA THR A 298 -31.77 2.39 37.17
C THR A 298 -32.91 3.31 37.61
N GLN A 299 -33.51 4.08 36.70
CA GLN A 299 -34.73 4.86 36.99
C GLN A 299 -35.98 3.98 37.19
N ARG A 300 -36.05 2.81 36.54
CA ARG A 300 -37.24 1.94 36.54
C ARG A 300 -37.29 0.94 37.70
N TYR A 301 -36.17 0.63 38.35
CA TYR A 301 -36.10 -0.32 39.47
C TYR A 301 -35.20 0.22 40.62
N PRO A 302 -35.73 1.04 41.54
CA PRO A 302 -34.95 1.76 42.55
C PRO A 302 -34.44 0.88 43.74
N GLY A 303 -34.08 -0.38 43.50
CA GLY A 303 -33.61 -1.29 44.57
C GLY A 303 -32.72 -2.46 44.13
N GLY A 304 -32.25 -2.48 42.88
CA GLY A 304 -31.44 -3.59 42.35
C GLY A 304 -29.92 -3.38 42.49
N VAL A 305 -29.21 -4.46 42.79
CA VAL A 305 -27.75 -4.64 43.03
C VAL A 305 -26.86 -4.33 41.80
N TYR A 306 -27.10 -3.21 41.11
CA TYR A 306 -26.37 -2.83 39.88
C TYR A 306 -25.43 -1.62 40.06
N ALA A 307 -25.42 -0.99 41.23
CA ALA A 307 -24.62 0.21 41.50
C ALA A 307 -23.09 -0.06 41.42
N GLU A 308 -22.66 -1.30 41.69
CA GLU A 308 -21.24 -1.65 41.79
C GLU A 308 -20.54 -1.83 40.42
N GLN A 309 -21.29 -2.14 39.35
CA GLN A 309 -20.73 -2.35 38.00
C GLN A 309 -20.43 -1.04 37.25
N THR A 310 -20.96 0.08 37.73
CA THR A 310 -20.80 1.41 37.10
C THR A 310 -19.41 2.02 37.32
N ARG A 311 -18.64 1.50 38.29
CA ARG A 311 -17.30 2.01 38.61
C ARG A 311 -16.21 1.36 37.76
N THR A 312 -16.38 0.09 37.39
CA THR A 312 -15.41 -0.69 36.60
C THR A 312 -15.48 -0.42 35.10
N SER A 313 -16.60 0.09 34.59
CA SER A 313 -16.80 0.34 33.15
C SER A 313 -16.27 1.70 32.65
N ARG A 314 -15.78 2.59 33.54
CA ARG A 314 -15.08 3.84 33.14
C ARG A 314 -13.66 3.63 32.61
N LEU A 315 -13.09 2.42 32.71
CA LEU A 315 -11.70 2.14 32.34
C LEU A 315 -11.47 1.62 30.91
N CYS A 316 -12.52 1.31 30.14
CA CYS A 316 -12.38 0.95 28.73
C CYS A 316 -12.66 2.14 27.79
N VAL A 317 -11.91 3.23 27.95
CA VAL A 317 -11.76 4.21 26.87
C VAL A 317 -10.72 3.64 25.91
N CYS A 318 -11.18 3.07 24.79
CA CYS A 318 -10.32 2.79 23.65
C CYS A 318 -9.61 4.09 23.24
N SER A 319 -8.30 4.16 23.49
CA SER A 319 -7.42 5.19 22.95
C SER A 319 -7.34 5.03 21.44
N VAL A 320 -8.32 5.58 20.73
CA VAL A 320 -8.25 5.85 19.29
C VAL A 320 -7.85 7.31 19.16
N SER A 321 -6.61 7.51 18.74
CA SER A 321 -6.02 8.82 18.48
C SER A 321 -6.89 9.66 17.55
N ALA A 322 -7.43 10.77 18.07
CA ALA A 322 -7.99 11.88 17.30
C ALA A 322 -6.93 12.47 16.33
N PRO A 323 -7.35 13.11 15.22
CA PRO A 323 -6.44 13.93 14.42
C PRO A 323 -5.92 15.11 15.27
N PRO A 324 -4.64 15.50 15.15
CA PRO A 324 -4.11 16.59 15.97
C PRO A 324 -4.78 17.91 15.59
N SER A 325 -5.30 18.62 16.58
CA SER A 325 -5.59 20.06 16.49
C SER A 325 -4.29 20.84 16.25
N PRO A 326 -4.34 22.02 15.61
CA PRO A 326 -3.16 22.86 15.43
C PRO A 326 -2.65 23.31 16.80
N ALA A 327 -1.37 23.05 17.08
CA ALA A 327 -0.72 23.45 18.32
C ALA A 327 -0.62 24.99 18.43
N PRO A 328 -0.80 25.58 19.62
CA PRO A 328 -0.59 27.00 19.81
C PRO A 328 0.90 27.35 19.62
N SER A 329 1.15 28.43 18.88
CA SER A 329 2.48 29.00 18.64
C SER A 329 3.14 29.42 19.95
N ILE A 330 4.23 28.73 20.31
CA ILE A 330 5.12 29.17 21.40
C ILE A 330 6.06 30.24 20.82
N PRO A 331 6.14 31.45 21.42
CA PRO A 331 7.03 32.49 20.94
C PRO A 331 8.49 32.10 21.21
N VAL A 332 9.31 32.18 20.15
CA VAL A 332 10.76 31.97 20.22
C VAL A 332 11.38 33.31 20.66
N SER A 333 11.88 33.38 21.89
CA SER A 333 12.77 34.47 22.30
C SER A 333 14.20 34.20 21.81
N PRO A 334 14.92 35.20 21.27
CA PRO A 334 16.27 35.03 20.77
C PRO A 334 17.26 35.05 21.95
N VAL A 335 18.15 34.05 22.04
CA VAL A 335 19.32 34.14 22.92
C VAL A 335 20.57 34.09 22.05
N MET A 336 21.39 35.11 22.27
CA MET A 336 22.54 35.58 21.53
C MET A 336 23.64 34.53 21.31
N LEU A 337 24.29 34.69 20.16
CA LEU A 337 25.65 34.28 19.87
C LEU A 337 26.64 34.94 20.84
N SER A 338 27.49 34.13 21.45
CA SER A 338 28.89 34.46 21.78
C SER A 338 29.71 33.18 21.78
#